data_AF-A0A2F0ALN2-F1
#
_entry.id   AF-A0A2F0ALN2-F1
#
_cell.length_a   1.000
_cell.length_b   1.000
_cell.length_c   1.000
_cell.angle_alpha   90.00
_cell.angle_beta   90.00
_cell.angle_gamma   90.00
#
_symmetry.space_group_name_H-M   'P 1'
#
loop_
_entity.id
_entity.type
_entity.pdbx_description
1 polymer ?
#
loop_
_entity_poly.entity_id
_entity_poly.type
_entity_poly.pdbx_seq_one_letter_code
_entity_poly.pdbx_strand_id
1 'polypeptide(L)'
;MTMPAYTFKGLRFAAGIAVVTLFAFGSSVASAEELGAGLSDEDKAQNVTEALSTIKKTLGFTLKRLDLARENKDIIQVNCVNDKLTGIKGFLAIAERSQGSLKEARAQRDSNLLQHEFAKVMLIRDRVENLKLQVEGCVGEISQYTGNSQLTLEVDPDIRTDDPAVTEAVPTFEALNGARPPAVTGSE
;
A
#
# COMPACT_ATOMS: atom_id res chain seq x y z
N MET A 1 -23.26 -39.84 16.60
CA MET A 1 -23.27 -39.01 17.82
C MET A 1 -23.87 -37.67 17.44
N THR A 2 -24.97 -37.35 18.11
CA THR A 2 -25.98 -36.33 17.78
C THR A 2 -25.66 -35.00 18.47
N MET A 3 -25.69 -33.90 17.72
CA MET A 3 -25.57 -32.53 18.26
C MET A 3 -26.88 -32.10 18.94
N PRO A 4 -26.86 -31.43 20.10
CA PRO A 4 -28.06 -30.84 20.67
C PRO A 4 -28.34 -29.45 20.07
N ALA A 5 -29.60 -29.27 19.66
CA ALA A 5 -30.21 -27.99 19.33
C ALA A 5 -30.44 -27.16 20.60
N TYR A 6 -30.04 -25.89 20.58
CA TYR A 6 -30.42 -24.92 21.62
C TYR A 6 -31.54 -24.01 21.10
N THR A 7 -32.75 -24.29 21.57
CA THR A 7 -33.93 -23.42 21.46
C THR A 7 -33.84 -22.26 22.45
N PHE A 8 -33.69 -21.03 21.97
CA PHE A 8 -33.83 -19.83 22.79
C PHE A 8 -35.29 -19.40 22.83
N LYS A 9 -35.90 -19.54 24.00
CA LYS A 9 -37.30 -19.23 24.29
C LYS A 9 -37.37 -17.88 25.02
N GLY A 10 -37.85 -16.85 24.31
CA GLY A 10 -38.58 -15.72 24.86
C GLY A 10 -37.78 -14.67 25.65
N LEU A 11 -37.65 -13.48 25.06
CA LEU A 11 -37.52 -12.25 25.83
C LEU A 11 -38.37 -11.16 25.17
N ARG A 12 -39.52 -10.87 25.79
CA ARG A 12 -40.41 -9.77 25.44
C ARG A 12 -39.82 -8.50 26.06
N PHE A 13 -39.20 -7.64 25.26
CA PHE A 13 -38.91 -6.26 25.65
C PHE A 13 -39.96 -5.34 25.01
N ALA A 14 -40.80 -4.78 25.87
CA ALA A 14 -41.73 -3.71 25.56
C ALA A 14 -40.99 -2.36 25.55
N ALA A 15 -41.54 -1.45 24.73
CA ALA A 15 -41.45 0.01 24.83
C ALA A 15 -40.10 0.69 24.52
N GLY A 16 -40.09 1.39 23.38
CA GLY A 16 -39.55 2.75 23.28
C GLY A 16 -38.04 2.88 23.10
N ILE A 17 -37.56 2.68 21.87
CA ILE A 17 -36.27 3.24 21.42
C ILE A 17 -36.53 4.00 20.13
N ALA A 18 -36.16 5.28 20.14
CA ALA A 18 -36.25 6.20 19.04
C ALA A 18 -35.66 5.60 17.76
N VAL A 19 -36.37 5.78 16.64
CA VAL A 19 -35.84 5.55 15.30
C VAL A 19 -34.73 6.58 15.08
N VAL A 20 -33.52 6.24 15.48
CA VAL A 20 -32.31 6.86 14.94
C VAL A 20 -32.23 6.34 13.51
N THR A 21 -32.63 7.18 12.57
CA THR A 21 -32.33 7.01 11.16
C THR A 21 -30.82 6.87 11.01
N LEU A 22 -30.38 5.62 10.95
CA LEU A 22 -29.02 5.23 10.62
C LEU A 22 -28.75 5.75 9.20
N PHE A 23 -28.12 6.92 9.10
CA PHE A 23 -27.52 7.35 7.84
C PHE A 23 -26.52 6.26 7.45
N ALA A 24 -26.86 5.56 6.37
CA ALA A 24 -26.00 4.59 5.73
C ALA A 24 -24.67 5.28 5.38
N PHE A 25 -23.62 4.97 6.13
CA PHE A 25 -22.25 5.14 5.65
C PHE A 25 -22.06 4.20 4.46
N GLY A 26 -22.38 4.69 3.26
CA GLY A 26 -22.02 4.06 2.00
C GLY A 26 -20.52 4.16 1.80
N SER A 27 -19.76 3.27 2.45
CA SER A 27 -18.36 3.03 2.13
C SER A 27 -18.33 2.05 0.97
N SER A 28 -18.21 2.56 -0.26
CA SER A 28 -17.95 1.73 -1.43
C SER A 28 -16.53 1.16 -1.33
N VAL A 29 -16.39 0.02 -0.67
CA VAL A 29 -15.24 -0.86 -0.91
C VAL A 29 -15.54 -1.50 -2.26
N ALA A 30 -14.97 -0.97 -3.34
CA ALA A 30 -15.06 -1.60 -4.66
C ALA A 30 -14.44 -3.00 -4.54
N SER A 31 -15.30 -4.02 -4.48
CA SER A 31 -14.89 -5.41 -4.35
C SER A 31 -14.09 -5.82 -5.58
N ALA A 32 -13.05 -6.65 -5.38
CA ALA A 32 -12.33 -7.30 -6.47
C ALA A 32 -13.25 -8.08 -7.44
N GLU A 33 -14.48 -8.36 -7.01
CA GLU A 33 -15.56 -8.95 -7.82
C GLU A 33 -16.05 -8.04 -8.95
N GLU A 34 -15.98 -6.71 -8.79
CA GLU A 34 -16.37 -5.74 -9.83
C GLU A 34 -15.33 -5.65 -10.96
N LEU A 35 -14.06 -5.97 -10.67
CA LEU A 35 -12.97 -5.91 -11.64
C LEU A 35 -13.20 -6.92 -12.78
N GLY A 36 -13.68 -6.45 -13.94
CA GLY A 36 -13.97 -7.31 -15.09
C GLY A 36 -15.35 -7.97 -15.07
N ALA A 37 -16.26 -7.51 -14.20
CA ALA A 37 -17.67 -7.82 -14.33
C ALA A 37 -18.16 -7.37 -15.73
N GLY A 38 -18.76 -8.29 -16.48
CA GLY A 38 -19.26 -8.03 -17.84
C GLY A 38 -18.26 -8.24 -18.99
N LEU A 39 -16.98 -8.54 -18.70
CA LEU A 39 -16.02 -8.96 -19.74
C LEU A 39 -16.18 -10.44 -20.10
N SER A 40 -15.94 -10.78 -21.37
CA SER A 40 -15.91 -12.19 -21.78
C SER A 40 -14.66 -12.90 -21.23
N ASP A 41 -14.72 -14.23 -21.12
CA ASP A 41 -13.57 -15.03 -20.65
C ASP A 41 -12.34 -14.88 -21.56
N GLU A 42 -12.55 -14.64 -22.86
CA GLU A 42 -11.47 -14.37 -23.81
C GLU A 42 -10.87 -12.99 -23.57
N ASP A 43 -11.68 -11.96 -23.36
CA ASP A 43 -11.20 -10.61 -23.03
C ASP A 43 -10.38 -10.60 -21.74
N LYS A 44 -10.83 -11.35 -20.72
CA LYS A 44 -10.08 -11.50 -19.46
C LYS A 44 -8.72 -12.17 -19.70
N ALA A 45 -8.65 -13.19 -20.54
CA ALA A 45 -7.39 -13.87 -20.88
C ALA A 45 -6.44 -12.95 -21.68
N GLN A 46 -6.97 -12.16 -22.61
CA GLN A 46 -6.20 -11.17 -23.37
C GLN A 46 -5.65 -10.09 -22.45
N ASN A 47 -6.48 -9.53 -21.57
CA ASN A 47 -6.08 -8.50 -20.60
C ASN A 47 -5.00 -9.00 -19.63
N VAL A 48 -5.09 -10.25 -19.17
CA VAL A 48 -4.04 -10.88 -18.34
C VAL A 48 -2.72 -11.01 -19.09
N THR A 49 -2.77 -11.34 -20.37
CA THR A 49 -1.58 -11.44 -21.22
C THR A 49 -0.93 -10.06 -21.43
N GLU A 50 -1.74 -9.03 -21.64
CA GLU A 50 -1.27 -7.65 -21.73
C GLU A 50 -0.68 -7.16 -20.41
N ALA A 51 -1.35 -7.43 -19.29
CA ALA A 51 -0.87 -7.10 -17.95
C ALA A 51 0.52 -7.72 -17.68
N LEU A 52 0.73 -8.98 -18.04
CA LEU A 52 2.04 -9.63 -17.92
C LEU A 52 3.10 -8.99 -18.82
N SER A 53 2.73 -8.58 -20.04
CA SER A 53 3.64 -7.84 -20.91
C SER A 53 4.08 -6.52 -20.26
N THR A 54 3.15 -5.78 -19.66
CA THR A 54 3.44 -4.56 -18.90
C THR A 54 4.36 -4.82 -17.71
N ILE A 55 4.08 -5.85 -16.90
CA ILE A 55 4.94 -6.22 -15.76
C ILE A 55 6.37 -6.54 -16.22
N LYS A 56 6.52 -7.30 -17.32
CA LYS A 56 7.83 -7.65 -17.90
C LYS A 56 8.58 -6.43 -18.43
N LYS A 57 7.89 -5.50 -19.08
CA LYS A 57 8.47 -4.23 -19.52
C LYS A 57 8.97 -3.41 -18.32
N THR A 58 8.19 -3.32 -17.25
CA THR A 58 8.59 -2.62 -16.02
C THR A 58 9.80 -3.30 -15.38
N LEU A 59 9.85 -4.63 -15.30
CA LEU A 59 11.02 -5.36 -14.84
C LEU A 59 12.28 -5.00 -15.65
N GLY A 60 12.18 -5.01 -16.98
CA GLY A 60 13.28 -4.62 -17.86
C GLY A 60 13.73 -3.17 -17.67
N PHE A 61 12.79 -2.24 -17.48
CA PHE A 61 13.09 -0.85 -17.14
C PHE A 61 13.83 -0.74 -15.80
N THR A 62 13.36 -1.43 -14.75
CA THR A 62 13.99 -1.40 -13.42
C THR A 62 15.40 -2.00 -13.44
N LEU A 63 15.63 -3.07 -14.20
CA LEU A 63 16.97 -3.64 -14.39
C LEU A 63 17.92 -2.63 -15.04
N LYS A 64 17.49 -1.94 -16.11
CA LYS A 64 18.29 -0.88 -16.73
C LYS A 64 18.61 0.26 -15.75
N ARG A 65 17.66 0.66 -14.91
CA ARG A 65 17.88 1.68 -13.86
C ARG A 65 18.89 1.22 -12.82
N LEU A 66 18.85 -0.06 -12.44
CA LEU A 66 19.82 -0.65 -11.52
C LEU A 66 21.23 -0.65 -12.12
N ASP A 67 21.37 -0.98 -13.41
CA ASP A 67 22.67 -0.99 -14.08
C ASP A 67 23.27 0.42 -14.16
N LEU A 68 22.46 1.43 -14.53
CA LEU A 68 22.89 2.84 -14.50
C LEU A 68 23.33 3.30 -13.10
N ALA A 69 22.60 2.92 -12.05
CA ALA A 69 22.97 3.26 -10.67
C ALA A 69 24.30 2.61 -10.26
N ARG A 70 24.57 1.37 -10.70
CA ARG A 70 25.83 0.66 -10.46
C ARG A 70 27.00 1.30 -11.23
N GLU A 71 26.78 1.67 -12.48
CA GLU A 71 27.77 2.37 -13.32
C GLU A 71 28.18 3.70 -12.69
N ASN A 72 27.21 4.45 -12.17
CA ASN A 72 27.43 5.71 -11.47
C ASN A 72 27.95 5.56 -10.03
N LYS A 73 28.08 4.31 -9.54
CA LYS A 73 28.50 3.98 -8.16
C LYS A 73 27.63 4.64 -7.09
N ASP A 74 26.35 4.85 -7.38
CA ASP A 74 25.39 5.45 -6.45
C ASP A 74 24.77 4.37 -5.56
N ILE A 75 25.37 4.13 -4.40
CA ILE A 75 24.99 3.05 -3.49
C ILE A 75 23.54 3.24 -2.97
N ILE A 76 23.13 4.49 -2.75
CA ILE A 76 21.79 4.83 -2.28
C ILE A 76 20.76 4.44 -3.35
N GLN A 77 21.00 4.84 -4.60
CA GLN A 77 20.13 4.50 -5.72
C GLN A 77 20.13 2.98 -5.99
N VAL A 78 21.28 2.30 -5.92
CA VAL A 78 21.35 0.84 -6.05
C VAL A 78 20.45 0.15 -5.02
N ASN A 79 20.54 0.55 -3.75
CA ASN A 79 19.73 -0.07 -2.70
C ASN A 79 18.23 0.21 -2.89
N CYS A 80 17.85 1.46 -3.20
CA CYS A 80 16.46 1.84 -3.49
C CYS A 80 15.88 1.02 -4.64
N VAL A 81 16.58 0.96 -5.78
CA VAL A 81 16.11 0.24 -6.97
C VAL A 81 16.07 -1.26 -6.72
N ASN A 82 17.03 -1.83 -5.99
CA ASN A 82 17.08 -3.27 -5.70
C ASN A 82 15.93 -3.74 -4.78
N ASP A 83 15.54 -2.91 -3.80
CA ASP A 83 14.35 -3.15 -2.96
C ASP A 83 13.09 -3.25 -3.83
N LYS A 84 12.86 -2.25 -4.70
CA LYS A 84 11.68 -2.26 -5.60
C LYS A 84 11.73 -3.38 -6.63
N LEU A 85 12.93 -3.69 -7.15
CA LEU A 85 13.15 -4.79 -8.09
C LEU A 85 12.73 -6.14 -7.49
N THR A 86 13.03 -6.36 -6.21
CA THR A 86 12.63 -7.59 -5.50
C THR A 86 11.11 -7.71 -5.43
N GLY A 87 10.42 -6.61 -5.12
CA GLY A 87 8.96 -6.54 -5.18
C GLY A 87 8.40 -6.86 -6.57
N ILE A 88 8.94 -6.24 -7.63
CA ILE A 88 8.50 -6.47 -9.02
C ILE A 88 8.67 -7.94 -9.43
N LYS A 89 9.82 -8.57 -9.09
CA LYS A 89 10.06 -9.99 -9.37
C LYS A 89 9.08 -10.90 -8.65
N GLY A 90 8.79 -10.62 -7.38
CA GLY A 90 7.80 -11.35 -6.59
C GLY A 90 6.40 -11.26 -7.23
N PHE A 91 5.99 -10.05 -7.61
CA PHE A 91 4.72 -9.82 -8.29
C PHE A 91 4.63 -10.52 -9.65
N LEU A 92 5.69 -10.50 -10.45
CA LEU A 92 5.73 -11.23 -11.73
C LEU A 92 5.52 -12.73 -11.52
N ALA A 93 6.21 -13.33 -10.54
CA ALA A 93 6.06 -14.76 -10.25
C ALA A 93 4.64 -15.14 -9.83
N ILE A 94 3.95 -14.28 -9.07
CA ILE A 94 2.55 -14.49 -8.69
C ILE A 94 1.65 -14.34 -9.92
N ALA A 95 1.84 -13.31 -10.73
CA ALA A 95 1.03 -13.07 -11.93
C ALA A 95 1.15 -14.21 -12.96
N GLU A 96 2.34 -14.78 -13.16
CA GLU A 96 2.54 -15.92 -14.06
C GLU A 96 1.85 -17.20 -13.53
N ARG A 97 1.89 -17.44 -12.22
CA ARG A 97 1.13 -18.53 -11.60
C ARG A 97 -0.38 -18.35 -11.81
N SER A 98 -0.87 -17.13 -11.57
CA SER A 98 -2.28 -16.78 -11.76
C SER A 98 -2.73 -16.86 -13.21
N GLN A 99 -1.87 -16.55 -14.18
CA GLN A 99 -2.18 -16.81 -15.59
C GLN A 99 -2.36 -18.31 -15.87
N GLY A 100 -1.54 -19.17 -15.25
CA GLY A 100 -1.70 -20.62 -15.31
C GLY A 100 -3.06 -21.06 -14.75
N SER A 101 -3.36 -20.65 -13.52
CA SER A 101 -4.64 -20.94 -12.86
C SER A 101 -5.86 -20.40 -13.61
N LEU A 102 -5.75 -19.23 -14.25
CA LEU A 102 -6.82 -18.65 -15.07
C LEU A 102 -7.09 -19.49 -16.32
N LYS A 103 -6.04 -20.01 -16.98
CA LYS A 103 -6.19 -20.92 -18.14
C LYS A 103 -6.86 -22.23 -17.73
N GLU A 104 -6.51 -22.77 -16.57
CA GLU A 104 -7.14 -23.97 -16.00
C GLU A 104 -8.62 -23.71 -15.65
N ALA A 105 -8.92 -22.60 -14.97
CA ALA A 105 -10.28 -22.21 -14.63
C ALA A 105 -11.16 -22.05 -15.87
N ARG A 106 -10.62 -21.44 -16.94
CA ARG A 106 -11.29 -21.34 -18.24
C ARG A 106 -11.58 -22.71 -18.85
N ALA A 107 -10.61 -23.63 -18.82
CA ALA A 107 -10.80 -24.98 -19.34
C ALA A 107 -11.87 -25.77 -18.55
N GLN A 108 -11.95 -25.53 -17.25
CA GLN A 108 -12.93 -26.15 -16.34
C GLN A 108 -14.28 -25.42 -16.31
N ARG A 109 -14.40 -24.27 -16.99
CA ARG A 109 -15.56 -23.36 -16.94
C ARG A 109 -15.92 -22.90 -15.52
N ASP A 110 -14.91 -22.77 -14.66
CA ASP A 110 -15.07 -22.19 -13.33
C ASP A 110 -14.98 -20.67 -13.43
N SER A 111 -16.15 -20.02 -13.56
CA SER A 111 -16.24 -18.57 -13.72
C SER A 111 -15.82 -17.79 -12.46
N ASN A 112 -16.00 -18.37 -11.27
CA ASN A 112 -15.62 -17.72 -10.02
C ASN A 112 -14.10 -17.69 -9.87
N LEU A 113 -13.43 -18.83 -10.11
CA LEU A 113 -11.99 -18.90 -10.08
C LEU A 113 -11.36 -18.06 -11.20
N LEU A 114 -11.94 -18.09 -12.40
CA LEU A 114 -11.48 -17.26 -13.52
C LEU A 114 -11.53 -15.77 -13.16
N GLN A 115 -12.64 -15.31 -12.58
CA GLN A 115 -12.81 -13.93 -12.13
C GLN A 115 -11.79 -13.56 -11.03
N HIS A 116 -11.58 -14.46 -10.06
CA HIS A 116 -10.63 -14.24 -8.98
C HIS A 116 -9.18 -14.10 -9.49
N GLU A 117 -8.73 -15.01 -10.35
CA GLU A 117 -7.39 -14.94 -10.92
C GLU A 117 -7.21 -13.74 -11.85
N PHE A 118 -8.24 -13.35 -12.60
CA PHE A 118 -8.23 -12.14 -13.40
C PHE A 118 -8.02 -10.89 -12.53
N ALA A 119 -8.86 -10.70 -11.51
CA ALA A 119 -8.77 -9.54 -10.62
C ALA A 119 -7.41 -9.47 -9.91
N LYS A 120 -6.87 -10.63 -9.52
CA LYS A 120 -5.54 -10.74 -8.90
C LYS A 120 -4.43 -10.24 -9.83
N VAL A 121 -4.41 -10.64 -11.10
CA VAL A 121 -3.40 -10.18 -12.06
C VAL A 121 -3.53 -8.67 -12.31
N MET A 122 -4.74 -8.15 -12.42
CA MET A 122 -4.97 -6.71 -12.64
C MET A 122 -4.48 -5.87 -11.46
N LEU A 123 -4.76 -6.29 -10.21
CA LEU A 123 -4.22 -5.66 -9.01
C LEU A 123 -2.69 -5.68 -8.99
N ILE A 124 -2.09 -6.81 -9.39
CA ILE A 124 -0.64 -6.95 -9.46
C ILE A 124 -0.04 -5.97 -10.49
N ARG A 125 -0.66 -5.83 -11.66
CA ARG A 125 -0.25 -4.84 -12.67
C ARG A 125 -0.22 -3.44 -12.06
N ASP A 126 -1.32 -3.02 -11.43
CA ASP A 126 -1.41 -1.68 -10.84
C ASP A 126 -0.36 -1.47 -9.74
N ARG A 127 -0.08 -2.52 -8.95
CA ARG A 127 0.99 -2.47 -7.94
C ARG A 127 2.38 -2.37 -8.56
N VAL A 128 2.64 -3.07 -9.66
CA VAL A 128 3.91 -2.99 -10.38
C VAL A 128 4.09 -1.61 -11.05
N GLU A 129 3.01 -1.02 -11.57
CA GLU A 129 3.04 0.37 -12.06
C GLU A 129 3.36 1.36 -10.95
N ASN A 130 2.80 1.18 -9.75
CA ASN A 130 3.17 1.98 -8.59
C ASN A 130 4.66 1.79 -8.20
N LEU A 131 5.19 0.57 -8.27
CA LEU A 131 6.62 0.32 -8.05
C LEU A 131 7.48 0.98 -9.11
N LYS A 132 7.03 1.07 -10.37
CA LYS A 132 7.74 1.80 -11.42
C LYS A 132 7.90 3.28 -11.05
N LEU A 133 6.84 3.92 -10.57
CA LEU A 133 6.90 5.32 -10.10
C LEU A 133 7.87 5.48 -8.92
N GLN A 134 7.89 4.52 -7.99
CA GLN A 134 8.87 4.52 -6.89
C GLN A 134 10.32 4.36 -7.39
N VAL A 135 10.55 3.55 -8.42
CA VAL A 135 11.87 3.41 -9.06
C VAL A 135 12.29 4.71 -9.75
N GLU A 136 11.36 5.40 -10.41
CA GLU A 136 11.62 6.73 -11.00
C GLU A 136 11.95 7.78 -9.93
N GLY A 137 11.35 7.66 -8.74
CA GLY A 137 11.65 8.47 -7.57
C GLY A 137 12.88 8.04 -6.77
N CYS A 138 13.63 7.00 -7.19
CA CYS A 138 14.90 6.66 -6.53
C CYS A 138 15.97 7.70 -6.89
N VAL A 139 16.18 8.65 -5.99
CA VAL A 139 17.16 9.72 -6.12
C VAL A 139 18.49 9.34 -5.47
N GLY A 140 19.58 9.73 -6.13
CA GLY A 140 20.95 9.51 -5.71
C GLY A 140 21.49 10.45 -4.63
N GLU A 141 22.69 10.13 -4.11
CA GLU A 141 23.35 10.86 -3.01
C GLU A 141 23.59 12.35 -3.32
N ILE A 142 23.90 12.68 -4.57
CA ILE A 142 24.22 14.05 -5.00
C ILE A 142 23.01 14.99 -4.86
N SER A 143 21.78 14.46 -4.89
CA SER A 143 20.58 15.29 -4.72
C SER A 143 20.26 15.61 -3.26
N GLN A 144 20.95 15.00 -2.30
CA GLN A 144 20.75 15.24 -0.86
C GLN A 144 21.80 16.20 -0.28
N TYR A 145 22.84 16.55 -1.05
CA TYR A 145 23.82 17.55 -0.61
C TYR A 145 23.26 18.97 -0.81
N THR A 146 22.62 19.52 0.22
CA THR A 146 22.20 20.93 0.26
C THR A 146 23.34 21.90 0.61
N GLY A 147 24.58 21.40 0.75
CA GLY A 147 25.69 22.19 1.29
C GLY A 147 25.48 22.61 2.75
N ASN A 148 26.40 23.43 3.27
CA ASN A 148 26.21 24.09 4.55
C ASN A 148 25.08 25.13 4.41
N SER A 149 24.01 24.99 5.19
CA SER A 149 23.00 26.04 5.33
C SER A 149 23.68 27.28 5.95
N GLN A 150 23.90 28.33 5.16
CA GLN A 150 24.32 29.62 5.73
C GLN A 150 23.10 30.30 6.34
N LEU A 151 23.07 30.34 7.66
CA LEU A 151 22.07 31.05 8.42
C LEU A 151 22.55 32.49 8.63
N THR A 152 22.17 33.38 7.72
CA THR A 152 22.41 34.81 7.89
C THR A 152 21.36 35.37 8.84
N LEU A 153 21.77 35.61 10.08
CA LEU A 153 20.95 36.31 11.07
C LEU A 153 21.16 37.81 10.88
N GLU A 154 20.20 38.49 10.27
CA GLU A 154 20.14 39.94 10.24
C GLU A 154 19.24 40.39 11.38
N VAL A 155 19.84 40.99 12.42
CA VAL A 155 19.12 41.53 13.58
C VAL A 155 18.99 43.04 13.37
N ASP A 156 17.76 43.52 13.24
CA ASP A 156 17.47 44.95 13.13
C ASP A 156 17.93 45.67 14.42
N PRO A 157 18.77 46.72 14.32
CA PRO A 157 19.27 47.45 15.48
C PRO A 157 18.19 48.21 16.27
N ASP A 158 16.97 48.37 15.73
CA ASP A 158 15.82 48.98 16.42
C ASP A 158 15.00 47.96 17.23
N ILE A 159 15.42 46.69 17.26
CA ILE A 159 14.82 45.69 18.14
C ILE A 159 15.25 45.96 19.58
N ARG A 160 14.25 46.26 20.41
CA ARG A 160 14.36 46.32 21.86
C ARG A 160 14.98 45.03 22.42
N THR A 161 16.13 45.15 23.09
CA THR A 161 16.79 44.03 23.79
C THR A 161 16.02 43.55 25.03
N ASP A 162 15.03 44.32 25.48
CA ASP A 162 14.13 44.00 26.58
C ASP A 162 12.80 43.47 26.05
N ASP A 163 12.80 42.26 25.49
CA ASP A 163 11.54 41.57 25.14
C ASP A 163 10.91 40.97 26.43
N PRO A 164 9.76 41.48 26.90
CA PRO A 164 9.07 40.90 28.07
C PRO A 164 8.41 39.54 27.77
N ALA A 165 8.43 39.06 26.53
CA ALA A 165 7.94 37.73 26.16
C ALA A 165 8.90 36.58 26.55
N VAL A 166 10.14 36.89 26.97
CA VAL A 166 11.02 35.90 27.62
C VAL A 166 10.63 35.80 29.10
N THR A 167 9.44 35.27 29.36
CA THR A 167 9.23 34.56 30.62
C THR A 167 9.86 33.18 30.45
N GLU A 168 10.75 32.81 31.35
CA GLU A 168 11.33 31.47 31.43
C GLU A 168 10.24 30.43 31.72
N ALA A 169 9.46 30.11 30.72
CA ALA A 169 8.71 28.87 30.64
C ALA A 169 9.18 28.20 29.36
N VAL A 170 10.44 27.75 29.37
CA VAL A 170 10.79 26.59 28.54
C VAL A 170 9.81 25.52 29.02
N PRO A 171 8.86 25.04 28.19
CA PRO A 171 8.10 23.87 28.61
C PRO A 171 9.13 22.78 28.80
N THR A 172 9.37 22.38 30.04
CA THR A 172 10.00 21.09 30.31
C THR A 172 9.11 20.09 29.62
N PHE A 173 9.54 19.61 28.45
CA PHE A 173 8.96 18.42 27.89
C PHE A 173 9.36 17.34 28.90
N GLU A 174 8.38 16.87 29.67
CA GLU A 174 8.57 15.65 30.42
C GLU A 174 8.83 14.59 29.36
N ALA A 175 10.05 14.06 29.33
CA ALA A 175 10.36 12.94 28.47
C ALA A 175 9.34 11.86 28.82
N LEU A 176 8.40 11.60 27.92
CA LEU A 176 7.54 10.44 28.00
C LEU A 176 8.51 9.27 28.14
N ASN A 177 8.60 8.69 29.33
CA ASN A 177 9.36 7.48 29.55
C ASN A 177 8.87 6.51 28.49
N GLY A 178 9.71 6.26 27.48
CA GLY A 178 9.42 5.42 26.33
C GLY A 178 9.37 3.95 26.70
N ALA A 179 8.74 3.63 27.83
CA ALA A 179 8.35 2.28 28.17
C ALA A 179 7.35 1.84 27.11
N ARG A 180 7.85 1.06 26.15
CA ARG A 180 7.04 0.29 25.22
C ARG A 180 5.96 -0.41 26.04
N PRO A 181 4.67 -0.18 25.78
CA PRO A 181 3.62 -0.92 26.46
C PRO A 181 3.86 -2.42 26.24
N PRO A 182 3.62 -3.27 27.26
CA PRO A 182 3.82 -4.70 27.11
C PRO A 182 2.98 -5.19 25.92
N ALA A 183 3.54 -6.15 25.18
CA ALA A 183 2.84 -6.77 24.07
C ALA A 183 1.48 -7.28 24.58
N VAL A 184 0.40 -6.82 23.97
CA VAL A 184 -0.92 -7.40 24.20
C VAL A 184 -0.87 -8.80 23.59
N THR A 185 -0.65 -9.81 24.42
CA THR A 185 -0.89 -11.19 24.04
C THR A 185 -2.40 -11.36 24.00
N GLY A 186 -2.98 -11.27 22.80
CA GLY A 186 -4.38 -11.61 22.60
C GLY A 186 -4.58 -13.09 22.89
N SER A 187 -5.25 -13.37 23.99
CA SER A 187 -5.86 -14.68 24.27
C SER A 187 -7.36 -14.44 24.38
N GLU A 188 -8.06 -14.60 23.26
CA GLU A 188 -9.43 -15.12 23.14
C GLU A 188 -9.74 -15.44 21.68
#